data_AF-A0A924ZMJ3-F1
#
_entry.id   AF-A0A924ZMJ3-F1
#
_cell.length_a   1.000
_cell.length_b   1.000
_cell.length_c   1.000
_cell.angle_alpha   90.00
_cell.angle_beta   90.00
_cell.angle_gamma   90.00
#
_symmetry.space_group_name_H-M   'P 1'
#
loop_
_entity.id
_entity.type
_entity.pdbx_description
1 polymer ?
#
loop_
_entity_poly.entity_id
_entity_poly.type
_entity_poly.pdbx_seq_one_letter_code
_entity_poly.pdbx_strand_id
1 'polypeptide(L)'
;MKRQTGIWIDSSKAIIVALDGDTEKITEIDSEVENSVYHNKEGDKGTFSGAHHGNSDKKFEERKKQELDYFIKSVLSYVKKSDELIVFGPAQTKIKLEHKLLTEHLLEPGKLKAVETADKMTLNQIVEKVRRYYNPSQFKTPKP
;
A
#
# COMPACT_ATOMS: atom_id res chain seq x y z
N MET A 1 4.29 -4.31 -22.96
CA MET A 1 4.05 -5.21 -21.80
C MET A 1 3.14 -4.47 -20.84
N LYS A 2 2.29 -5.18 -20.09
CA LYS A 2 1.42 -4.55 -19.09
C LYS A 2 2.14 -4.47 -17.76
N ARG A 3 2.02 -3.34 -17.09
CA ARG A 3 2.53 -3.15 -15.73
C ARG A 3 1.47 -3.57 -14.72
N GLN A 4 1.69 -4.74 -14.13
CA GLN A 4 0.76 -5.35 -13.18
C GLN A 4 1.21 -5.02 -11.76
N THR A 5 0.30 -4.64 -10.89
CA THR A 5 0.66 -4.20 -9.54
C THR A 5 -0.27 -4.79 -8.51
N GLY A 6 0.31 -5.33 -7.44
CA GLY A 6 -0.42 -5.75 -6.27
C GLY A 6 -0.05 -4.90 -5.06
N ILE A 7 -1.05 -4.51 -4.29
CA ILE A 7 -0.88 -3.74 -3.05
C ILE A 7 -1.44 -4.56 -1.92
N TRP A 8 -0.58 -4.96 -1.00
CA TRP A 8 -0.99 -5.39 0.32
C TRP A 8 -0.99 -4.17 1.24
N ILE A 9 -2.09 -3.91 1.93
CA ILE A 9 -2.21 -2.76 2.85
C ILE A 9 -2.86 -3.16 4.17
N ASP A 10 -2.22 -2.75 5.26
CA ASP A 10 -2.72 -2.87 6.62
C ASP A 10 -2.81 -1.48 7.30
N SER A 11 -3.25 -1.45 8.56
CA SER A 11 -3.15 -0.29 9.45
C SER A 11 -1.71 0.21 9.69
N SER A 12 -0.72 -0.68 9.60
CA SER A 12 0.67 -0.40 9.95
C SER A 12 1.56 -0.04 8.76
N LYS A 13 1.40 -0.71 7.62
CA LYS A 13 2.20 -0.48 6.41
C LYS A 13 1.52 -0.99 5.14
N ALA A 14 2.08 -0.62 3.99
CA ALA A 14 1.70 -1.07 2.67
C ALA A 14 2.92 -1.63 1.93
N ILE A 15 2.71 -2.75 1.25
CA ILE A 15 3.71 -3.39 0.41
C ILE A 15 3.16 -3.40 -1.02
N ILE A 16 3.91 -2.79 -1.92
CA ILE A 16 3.57 -2.64 -3.34
C ILE A 16 4.51 -3.54 -4.14
N VAL A 17 3.94 -4.43 -4.93
CA VAL A 17 4.67 -5.33 -5.82
C VAL A 17 4.29 -4.97 -7.25
N ALA A 18 5.23 -4.47 -8.03
CA ALA A 18 5.07 -4.18 -9.44
C ALA A 18 5.78 -5.23 -10.29
N LEU A 19 5.04 -5.87 -11.18
CA LEU A 19 5.51 -6.80 -12.20
C LEU A 19 5.51 -6.09 -13.55
N ASP A 20 6.67 -5.97 -14.16
CA ASP A 20 6.89 -5.35 -15.47
C ASP A 20 7.66 -6.33 -16.36
N GLY A 21 6.93 -7.22 -17.03
CA GLY A 21 7.52 -8.34 -17.78
C GLY A 21 8.34 -9.24 -16.87
N ASP A 22 9.66 -9.26 -17.09
CA ASP A 22 10.64 -10.03 -16.29
C ASP A 22 11.12 -9.29 -15.04
N THR A 23 10.78 -8.00 -14.88
CA THR A 23 11.25 -7.21 -13.74
C THR A 23 10.21 -7.17 -12.64
N GLU A 24 10.62 -7.54 -11.42
CA GLU A 24 9.82 -7.35 -10.21
C GLU A 24 10.42 -6.22 -9.36
N LYS A 25 9.56 -5.30 -8.92
CA LYS A 25 9.93 -4.23 -8.00
C LYS A 25 9.02 -4.24 -6.79
N ILE A 26 9.63 -4.30 -5.60
CA ILE A 26 8.92 -4.28 -4.32
C ILE A 26 9.19 -2.93 -3.66
N THR A 27 8.16 -2.31 -3.09
CA THR A 27 8.24 -1.05 -2.35
C THR A 27 7.43 -1.17 -1.07
N GLU A 28 8.05 -0.88 0.06
CA GLU A 28 7.38 -0.83 1.37
C GLU A 28 7.17 0.63 1.77
N ILE A 29 5.99 0.93 2.33
CA ILE A 29 5.57 2.24 2.81
C ILE A 29 4.96 2.04 4.18
N ASP A 30 5.50 2.65 5.22
CA ASP A 30 4.90 2.60 6.56
C ASP A 30 3.78 3.63 6.75
N SER A 31 2.84 3.35 7.65
CA SER A 31 1.73 4.26 7.98
C SER A 31 2.22 5.55 8.66
N GLU A 32 3.36 5.46 9.34
CA GLU A 32 4.03 6.58 10.03
C GLU A 32 4.91 7.43 9.09
N VAL A 33 4.93 7.15 7.77
CA VAL A 33 5.95 7.62 6.81
C VAL A 33 6.35 9.09 7.00
N GLU A 34 7.43 9.19 7.78
CA GLU A 34 8.61 10.00 7.56
C GLU A 34 8.88 10.13 6.06
N ASN A 35 8.73 11.37 5.63
CA ASN A 35 9.27 11.98 4.44
C ASN A 35 10.74 11.57 4.17
N SER A 36 11.01 10.45 3.50
CA SER A 36 12.33 10.20 2.90
C SER A 36 12.28 9.21 1.75
N VAL A 37 11.58 9.60 0.68
CA VAL A 37 12.07 9.24 -0.65
C VAL A 37 13.48 9.85 -0.78
N TYR A 38 14.51 9.02 -0.66
CA TYR A 38 15.88 9.32 -1.12
C TYR A 38 16.50 10.63 -0.58
N HIS A 39 17.09 10.58 0.60
CA HIS A 39 18.27 11.42 0.87
C HIS A 39 19.40 10.55 1.40
N ASN A 40 20.28 10.14 0.49
CA ASN A 40 21.70 10.09 0.82
C ASN A 40 22.13 11.52 1.18
N LYS A 41 22.17 11.85 2.48
CA LYS A 41 23.07 12.81 3.14
C LYS A 41 22.60 13.10 4.57
N GLU A 42 23.38 12.58 5.53
CA GLU A 42 23.97 13.31 6.66
C GLU A 42 23.18 14.49 7.29
N GLY A 43 22.87 14.37 8.60
CA GLY A 43 22.43 15.49 9.48
C GLY A 43 21.24 15.11 10.36
N ASP A 44 21.38 14.70 11.63
CA ASP A 44 21.67 15.49 12.85
C ASP A 44 20.40 16.12 13.51
N LYS A 45 20.13 15.64 14.75
CA LYS A 45 19.48 16.29 15.92
C LYS A 45 17.98 16.65 15.92
N GLY A 46 17.32 16.35 17.06
CA GLY A 46 16.15 17.11 17.51
C GLY A 46 15.31 16.51 18.65
N THR A 47 15.67 16.84 19.90
CA THR A 47 14.89 16.64 21.15
C THR A 47 13.57 17.44 21.18
N PHE A 48 12.54 16.99 21.95
CA PHE A 48 11.65 17.76 22.88
C PHE A 48 10.23 17.13 22.98
N SER A 49 9.86 16.42 24.05
CA SER A 49 9.24 16.85 25.34
C SER A 49 7.80 17.38 25.28
N GLY A 50 6.92 16.89 26.17
CA GLY A 50 5.76 17.63 26.69
C GLY A 50 4.40 16.93 26.63
N ALA A 51 4.00 16.29 27.74
CA ALA A 51 2.63 15.83 27.99
C ALA A 51 1.64 16.99 28.09
N HIS A 52 0.40 16.85 27.62
CA HIS A 52 -0.80 17.60 28.06
C HIS A 52 -2.07 16.78 27.74
N HIS A 53 -2.70 16.22 28.79
CA HIS A 53 -3.98 15.51 28.77
C HIS A 53 -5.14 16.52 28.88
N GLY A 54 -6.19 16.40 28.06
CA GLY A 54 -7.51 17.01 28.33
C GLY A 54 -8.28 17.60 27.14
N ASN A 55 -7.59 18.00 26.07
CA ASN A 55 -8.18 18.40 24.77
C ASN A 55 -7.66 17.51 23.63
N SER A 56 -7.09 16.37 24.02
CA SER A 56 -6.22 15.52 23.24
C SER A 56 -6.99 14.59 22.31
N ASP A 57 -8.16 14.08 22.69
CA ASP A 57 -8.82 13.01 21.93
C ASP A 57 -9.29 13.46 20.53
N LYS A 58 -9.96 14.62 20.41
CA LYS A 58 -10.35 15.14 19.09
C LYS A 58 -9.14 15.46 18.21
N LYS A 59 -8.13 16.12 18.78
CA LYS A 59 -6.88 16.42 18.07
C LYS A 59 -6.11 15.16 17.68
N PHE A 60 -6.16 14.12 18.50
CA PHE A 60 -5.49 12.85 18.26
C PHE A 60 -6.18 12.05 17.15
N GLU A 61 -7.52 11.99 17.16
CA GLU A 61 -8.30 11.37 16.10
C GLU A 61 -8.16 12.13 14.76
N GLU A 62 -8.12 13.47 14.79
CA GLU A 62 -7.84 14.28 13.60
C GLU A 62 -6.44 14.02 13.02
N ARG A 63 -5.42 13.91 13.88
CA ARG A 63 -4.06 13.55 13.44
C ARG A 63 -4.01 12.17 12.80
N LYS A 64 -4.58 11.15 13.45
CA LYS A 64 -4.66 9.79 12.89
C LYS A 64 -5.35 9.76 11.54
N LYS A 65 -6.42 10.54 11.38
CA LYS A 65 -7.11 10.66 10.09
C LYS A 65 -6.21 11.26 9.03
N GLN A 66 -5.46 12.32 9.36
CA GLN A 66 -4.52 12.95 8.45
C GLN A 66 -3.36 12.03 8.06
N GLU A 67 -2.76 11.34 9.04
CA GLU A 67 -1.68 10.36 8.81
C GLU A 67 -2.14 9.25 7.86
N LEU A 68 -3.32 8.69 8.12
CA LEU A 68 -3.93 7.71 7.22
C LEU A 68 -4.17 8.29 5.82
N ASP A 69 -4.60 9.55 5.73
CA ASP A 69 -4.83 10.22 4.45
C ASP A 69 -3.53 10.37 3.64
N TYR A 70 -2.43 10.75 4.29
CA TYR A 70 -1.09 10.85 3.71
C TYR A 70 -0.53 9.49 3.32
N PHE A 71 -0.68 8.50 4.18
CA PHE A 71 -0.29 7.13 3.90
C PHE A 71 -0.99 6.60 2.65
N ILE A 72 -2.31 6.78 2.56
CA ILE A 72 -3.08 6.40 1.38
C ILE A 72 -2.61 7.18 0.14
N LYS A 73 -2.40 8.50 0.23
CA LYS A 73 -1.89 9.30 -0.90
C LYS A 73 -0.51 8.84 -1.39
N SER A 74 0.35 8.42 -0.48
CA SER A 74 1.67 7.90 -0.80
C SER A 74 1.54 6.60 -1.59
N VAL A 75 0.70 5.66 -1.13
CA VAL A 75 0.39 4.42 -1.86
C VAL A 75 -0.19 4.73 -3.25
N LEU A 76 -1.17 5.63 -3.33
CA LEU A 76 -1.85 6.03 -4.57
C LEU A 76 -0.90 6.56 -5.65
N SER A 77 0.19 7.22 -5.25
CA SER A 77 1.17 7.78 -6.19
C SER A 77 1.94 6.70 -6.96
N TYR A 78 2.08 5.51 -6.40
CA TYR A 78 2.66 4.35 -7.09
C TYR A 78 1.66 3.67 -8.03
N VAL A 79 0.37 3.74 -7.70
CA VAL A 79 -0.72 3.08 -8.44
C VAL A 79 -0.99 3.70 -9.80
N LYS A 80 -0.87 5.03 -9.92
CA LYS A 80 -1.14 5.75 -11.18
C LYS A 80 -0.30 5.26 -12.37
N LYS A 81 0.83 4.61 -12.11
CA LYS A 81 1.75 4.11 -13.13
C LYS A 81 1.43 2.70 -13.60
N SER A 82 0.42 2.05 -13.04
CA SER A 82 0.08 0.65 -13.30
C SER A 82 -1.08 0.52 -14.29
N ASP A 83 -1.03 -0.52 -15.12
CA ASP A 83 -2.09 -0.87 -16.07
C ASP A 83 -3.16 -1.74 -15.39
N GLU A 84 -2.74 -2.59 -14.45
CA GLU A 84 -3.62 -3.49 -13.72
C GLU A 84 -3.26 -3.44 -12.24
N LEU A 85 -4.27 -3.42 -11.38
CA LEU A 85 -4.12 -3.31 -9.94
C LEU A 85 -4.95 -4.36 -9.20
N ILE A 86 -4.35 -5.04 -8.24
CA ILE A 86 -5.06 -5.71 -7.16
C ILE A 86 -4.74 -5.07 -5.82
N VAL A 87 -5.75 -4.94 -4.97
CA VAL A 87 -5.61 -4.46 -3.59
C VAL A 87 -6.02 -5.58 -2.66
N PHE A 88 -5.23 -5.86 -1.63
CA PHE A 88 -5.59 -6.87 -0.64
C PHE A 88 -5.05 -6.54 0.76
N GLY A 89 -5.63 -7.14 1.79
CA GLY A 89 -5.13 -7.00 3.16
C GLY A 89 -6.18 -7.19 4.25
N PRO A 90 -5.75 -7.27 5.51
CA PRO A 90 -6.62 -7.66 6.62
C PRO A 90 -7.54 -6.52 7.07
N ALA A 91 -7.08 -5.27 6.89
CA ALA A 91 -7.73 -4.10 7.45
C ALA A 91 -8.90 -3.58 6.60
N GLN A 92 -9.70 -2.67 7.21
CA GLN A 92 -10.63 -1.80 6.48
C GLN A 92 -9.91 -0.74 5.63
N THR A 93 -8.59 -0.58 5.82
CA THR A 93 -7.77 0.35 5.06
C THR A 93 -7.87 0.13 3.55
N LYS A 94 -8.03 -1.11 3.09
CA LYS A 94 -8.26 -1.43 1.67
C LYS A 94 -9.54 -0.79 1.10
N ILE A 95 -10.60 -0.72 1.90
CA ILE A 95 -11.89 -0.12 1.49
C ILE A 95 -11.73 1.40 1.37
N LYS A 96 -11.00 2.02 2.31
CA LYS A 96 -10.67 3.45 2.22
C LYS A 96 -9.82 3.76 0.98
N LEU A 97 -8.86 2.89 0.66
CA LEU A 97 -8.04 3.01 -0.55
C LEU A 97 -8.92 2.92 -1.81
N GLU A 98 -9.78 1.91 -1.90
CA GLU A 98 -10.74 1.75 -2.99
C GLU A 98 -11.66 2.96 -3.15
N HIS A 99 -12.27 3.43 -2.06
CA HIS A 99 -13.13 4.63 -2.08
C HIS A 99 -12.40 5.86 -2.61
N LYS A 100 -11.15 6.08 -2.19
CA LYS A 100 -10.35 7.20 -2.70
C LYS A 100 -9.99 7.03 -4.17
N LEU A 101 -9.62 5.82 -4.59
CA LEU A 101 -9.34 5.51 -6.00
C LEU A 101 -10.53 5.84 -6.90
N LEU A 102 -11.74 5.47 -6.47
CA LEU A 102 -12.98 5.70 -7.21
C LEU A 102 -13.40 7.17 -7.18
N THR A 103 -13.32 7.83 -6.01
CA THR A 103 -13.81 9.21 -5.81
C THR A 103 -12.89 10.23 -6.49
N GLU A 104 -11.57 10.04 -6.40
CA GLU A 104 -10.58 10.96 -6.97
C GLU A 104 -10.24 10.64 -8.44
N HIS A 105 -10.96 9.69 -9.08
CA HIS A 105 -10.72 9.23 -10.46
C HIS A 105 -9.23 8.94 -10.74
N LEU A 106 -8.51 8.40 -9.75
CA LEU A 106 -7.06 8.21 -9.83
C LEU A 106 -6.66 6.97 -10.64
N LEU A 107 -7.64 6.13 -10.95
CA LEU A 107 -7.52 4.98 -11.83
C LEU A 107 -8.54 5.07 -12.94
N GLU A 108 -8.10 4.69 -14.14
CA GLU A 108 -9.01 4.49 -15.25
C GLU A 108 -9.97 3.32 -14.92
N PRO A 109 -11.23 3.38 -15.36
CA PRO A 109 -12.19 2.30 -15.19
C PRO A 109 -11.60 0.98 -15.69
N GLY A 110 -11.65 -0.06 -14.86
CA GLY A 110 -11.16 -1.41 -15.21
C GLY A 110 -9.67 -1.67 -14.96
N LYS A 111 -8.90 -0.70 -14.45
CA LYS A 111 -7.53 -0.95 -13.94
C LYS A 111 -7.54 -1.72 -12.62
N LEU A 112 -8.46 -1.39 -11.71
CA LEU A 112 -8.68 -2.15 -10.48
C LEU A 112 -9.35 -3.49 -10.84
N LYS A 113 -8.61 -4.58 -10.68
CA LYS A 113 -9.03 -5.95 -11.02
C LYS A 113 -9.66 -6.68 -9.85
N ALA A 114 -9.17 -6.45 -8.63
CA ALA A 114 -9.70 -7.08 -7.43
C ALA A 114 -9.39 -6.28 -6.16
N VAL A 115 -10.32 -6.36 -5.20
CA VAL A 115 -10.13 -5.95 -3.81
C VAL A 115 -10.44 -7.14 -2.93
N GLU A 116 -9.42 -7.72 -2.28
CA GLU A 116 -9.56 -8.95 -1.50
C GLU A 116 -9.23 -8.74 -0.01
N THR A 117 -9.93 -9.44 0.87
CA THR A 117 -9.47 -9.58 2.25
C THR A 117 -8.40 -10.66 2.31
N ALA A 118 -7.31 -10.40 3.01
CA ALA A 118 -6.23 -11.35 3.24
C ALA A 118 -5.72 -11.19 4.67
N ASP A 119 -5.26 -12.26 5.30
CA ASP A 119 -4.63 -12.18 6.63
C ASP A 119 -3.32 -11.39 6.60
N LYS A 120 -2.68 -11.27 7.76
CA LYS A 120 -1.29 -10.77 7.82
C LYS A 120 -0.39 -11.71 7.01
N MET A 121 0.29 -11.15 6.02
CA MET A 121 1.16 -11.90 5.12
C MET A 121 2.59 -11.36 5.22
N THR A 122 3.58 -12.24 5.04
CA THR A 122 4.97 -11.83 4.90
C THR A 122 5.22 -11.27 3.50
N LEU A 123 6.32 -10.53 3.30
CA LEU A 123 6.69 -9.98 1.99
C LEU A 123 6.72 -11.08 0.90
N ASN A 124 7.28 -12.26 1.21
CA ASN A 124 7.32 -13.36 0.24
C ASN A 124 5.92 -13.92 -0.09
N GLN A 125 5.03 -14.02 0.91
CA GLN A 125 3.64 -14.44 0.68
C GLN A 125 2.85 -13.41 -0.15
N ILE A 126 3.10 -12.12 0.07
CA ILE A 126 2.51 -11.02 -0.69
C ILE A 126 2.95 -11.13 -2.16
N VAL A 127 4.26 -11.21 -2.40
CA VAL A 127 4.83 -11.38 -3.75
C VAL A 127 4.25 -12.62 -4.44
N GLU A 128 4.23 -13.75 -3.74
CA GLU A 128 3.68 -15.00 -4.29
C GLU A 128 2.19 -14.85 -4.65
N LYS A 129 1.39 -14.20 -3.80
CA LYS A 129 -0.04 -13.96 -4.09
C LYS A 129 -0.21 -13.09 -5.34
N VAL A 130 0.59 -12.03 -5.50
CA VAL A 130 0.57 -11.17 -6.69
C VAL A 130 0.97 -11.95 -7.94
N ARG A 131 2.05 -12.72 -7.88
CA ARG A 131 2.49 -13.58 -8.99
C ARG A 131 1.44 -14.61 -9.35
N ARG A 132 0.82 -15.29 -8.37
CA ARG A 132 -0.25 -16.26 -8.60
C ARG A 132 -1.49 -15.66 -9.25
N TYR A 133 -1.85 -14.43 -8.86
CA TYR A 133 -3.00 -13.74 -9.43
C TYR A 133 -2.80 -13.45 -10.93
N TYR A 134 -1.64 -12.93 -11.31
CA TYR A 134 -1.37 -12.53 -12.71
C TYR A 134 -0.83 -13.66 -13.58
N ASN A 135 -0.14 -14.64 -12.99
CA ASN A 135 0.46 -15.79 -13.66
C ASN A 135 -0.01 -17.14 -13.07
N PRO A 136 -1.32 -17.43 -13.05
CA PRO A 136 -1.85 -18.65 -12.43
C PRO A 136 -1.34 -19.94 -13.10
N SER A 137 -0.96 -19.87 -14.38
CA SER A 137 -0.43 -20.99 -15.15
C SER A 137 0.90 -21.56 -14.61
N GLN A 138 1.70 -20.74 -13.91
CA GLN A 138 2.95 -21.20 -13.31
C GLN A 138 2.78 -21.92 -11.97
N PHE A 139 1.57 -21.88 -11.38
CA PHE A 139 1.27 -22.45 -10.06
C PHE A 139 0.16 -23.50 -10.10
N LYS A 140 -0.16 -24.04 -11.28
CA LYS A 140 -1.00 -25.24 -11.37
C LYS A 140 -0.24 -26.37 -10.69
N THR A 141 -0.63 -26.71 -9.46
CA THR A 141 -0.26 -27.99 -8.85
C THR A 141 -0.65 -29.10 -9.84
N PRO A 142 0.24 -30.06 -10.14
CA PRO A 142 -0.17 -31.24 -10.89
C PRO A 142 -1.35 -31.86 -10.15
N LYS A 143 -2.46 -32.03 -10.87
CA LYS A 143 -3.66 -32.71 -10.36
C LYS A 143 -3.23 -34.14 -10.00
N PRO A 144 -3.68 -34.70 -8.85
CA PRO A 144 -3.36 -36.07 -8.47
C PRO A 144 -3.86 -37.08 -9.51
#